data_AF-A0A4Z0IW58-F1
#
_entry.id   AF-A0A4Z0IW58-F1
#
_cell.length_a   1.000
_cell.length_b   1.000
_cell.length_c   1.000
_cell.angle_alpha   90.00
_cell.angle_beta   90.00
_cell.angle_gamma   90.00
#
_symmetry.space_group_name_H-M   'P 1'
#
loop_
_entity.id
_entity.type
_entity.pdbx_description
1 polymer ?
#
loop_
_entity_poly.entity_id
_entity_poly.type
_entity_poly.pdbx_seq_one_letter_code
_entity_poly.pdbx_strand_id
1 'polypeptide(L)'
;LLTQIHPGLEAVIGAHLDHPAMTALLVKYPTPKALRRAGKHRVETLLAKHAPRAWKRWATAIFAALDEQTVVVAGTDAAGIVLPQLATALAQTRSSRDEVFARIEELVESHPLFELLTSMPAVGVRTAARILTEVVGKDFATAGHLASYAGLAPVTWRSGTSIRGDHSSRRGNKVLKRALFLSAFAALKDPLSRTYYDRKRAQGKKHNQALIALARRRCNVLFAMLRDGSYFHVPMEATAA
;
A
#
# COMPACT_ATOMS: atom_id res chain seq x y z
N LEU A 1 -2.57 22.87 -10.89
CA LEU A 1 -2.85 23.50 -12.22
C LEU A 1 -4.32 23.37 -12.61
N LEU A 2 -4.88 22.16 -12.76
CA LEU A 2 -6.31 22.02 -13.09
C LEU A 2 -7.24 22.73 -12.09
N THR A 3 -6.96 22.63 -10.78
CA THR A 3 -7.70 23.34 -9.73
C THR A 3 -7.71 24.86 -9.92
N GLN A 4 -6.69 25.42 -10.57
CA GLN A 4 -6.57 26.87 -10.78
C GLN A 4 -7.28 27.34 -12.06
N ILE A 5 -7.26 26.52 -13.12
CA ILE A 5 -7.81 26.91 -14.43
C ILE A 5 -9.25 26.42 -14.65
N HIS A 6 -9.60 25.27 -14.07
CA HIS A 6 -10.92 24.66 -14.24
C HIS A 6 -11.25 23.66 -13.10
N PRO A 7 -11.73 24.14 -11.94
CA PRO A 7 -12.03 23.30 -10.77
C PRO A 7 -13.00 22.14 -11.04
N GLY A 8 -14.07 22.35 -11.83
CA GLY A 8 -15.01 21.27 -12.16
C GLY A 8 -14.36 20.11 -12.94
N LEU A 9 -13.48 20.44 -13.90
CA LEU A 9 -12.71 19.46 -14.65
C LEU A 9 -11.69 18.75 -13.74
N GLU A 10 -11.10 19.47 -12.78
CA GLU A 10 -10.24 18.87 -11.76
C GLU A 10 -10.97 17.87 -10.89
N ALA A 11 -12.20 18.14 -10.45
CA ALA A 11 -12.96 17.19 -9.64
C ALA A 11 -13.19 15.84 -10.37
N VAL A 12 -13.39 15.88 -11.69
CA VAL A 12 -13.61 14.68 -12.50
C VAL A 12 -12.30 13.98 -12.86
N ILE A 13 -11.31 14.71 -13.38
CA ILE A 13 -10.02 14.12 -13.81
C ILE A 13 -9.15 13.77 -12.60
N GLY A 14 -9.09 14.68 -11.62
CA GLY A 14 -8.30 14.60 -10.39
C GLY A 14 -8.56 13.32 -9.60
N ALA A 15 -9.84 12.95 -9.45
CA ALA A 15 -10.28 11.73 -8.78
C ALA A 15 -9.75 10.42 -9.42
N HIS A 16 -9.25 10.51 -10.65
CA HIS A 16 -8.81 9.38 -11.46
C HIS A 16 -7.41 9.61 -12.06
N LEU A 17 -6.63 10.54 -11.52
CA LEU A 17 -5.27 10.83 -12.03
C LEU A 17 -4.34 9.62 -11.92
N ASP A 18 -4.66 8.62 -11.10
CA ASP A 18 -4.00 7.31 -11.02
C ASP A 18 -4.19 6.44 -12.26
N HIS A 19 -5.23 6.70 -13.05
CA HIS A 19 -5.60 5.90 -14.20
C HIS A 19 -4.87 6.34 -15.50
N PRO A 20 -4.30 5.41 -16.31
CA PRO A 20 -3.60 5.73 -17.56
C PRO A 20 -4.45 6.52 -18.58
N ALA A 21 -5.77 6.30 -18.57
CA ALA A 21 -6.69 7.03 -19.43
C ALA A 21 -6.67 8.55 -19.16
N MET A 22 -6.51 8.98 -17.91
CA MET A 22 -6.51 10.39 -17.54
C MET A 22 -5.20 11.08 -17.89
N THR A 23 -4.07 10.38 -17.72
CA THR A 23 -2.78 10.91 -18.19
C THR A 23 -2.77 11.01 -19.71
N ALA A 24 -3.25 9.99 -20.43
CA ALA A 24 -3.39 10.03 -21.90
C ALA A 24 -4.31 11.17 -22.37
N LEU A 25 -5.41 11.40 -21.65
CA LEU A 25 -6.33 12.51 -21.90
C LEU A 25 -5.62 13.86 -21.77
N LEU A 26 -4.90 14.10 -20.67
CA LEU A 26 -4.21 15.36 -20.42
C LEU A 26 -3.02 15.59 -21.36
N VAL A 27 -2.37 14.53 -21.82
CA VAL A 27 -1.34 14.62 -22.86
C VAL A 27 -1.94 15.07 -24.18
N LYS A 28 -3.08 14.49 -24.58
CA LYS A 28 -3.67 14.74 -25.90
C LYS A 28 -4.57 15.98 -25.96
N TYR A 29 -5.32 16.25 -24.90
CA TYR A 29 -6.30 17.32 -24.78
C TYR A 29 -6.13 18.05 -23.42
N PRO A 30 -5.05 18.83 -23.25
CA PRO A 30 -4.68 19.40 -21.96
C PRO A 30 -5.59 20.51 -21.45
N THR A 31 -6.36 21.15 -22.32
CA THR A 31 -7.17 22.32 -21.96
C THR A 31 -8.66 22.10 -22.22
N PRO A 32 -9.54 22.83 -21.51
CA PRO A 32 -10.98 22.82 -21.77
C PRO A 32 -11.30 23.09 -23.25
N LYS A 33 -10.60 24.04 -23.87
CA LYS A 33 -10.73 24.36 -25.30
C LYS A 33 -10.32 23.19 -26.20
N ALA A 34 -9.23 22.49 -25.88
CA ALA A 34 -8.80 21.31 -26.63
C ALA A 34 -9.80 20.15 -26.52
N LEU A 35 -10.35 19.91 -25.32
CA LEU A 35 -11.40 18.91 -25.09
C LEU A 35 -12.67 19.23 -25.88
N ARG A 36 -13.15 20.49 -25.82
CA ARG A 36 -14.31 20.93 -26.61
C ARG A 36 -14.09 20.78 -28.11
N ARG A 37 -12.92 21.19 -28.61
CA ARG A 37 -12.55 21.07 -30.03
C ARG A 37 -12.46 19.61 -30.49
N ALA A 38 -11.97 18.71 -29.64
CA ALA A 38 -11.93 17.28 -29.95
C ALA A 38 -13.34 16.68 -30.05
N GLY A 39 -14.25 17.14 -29.19
CA GLY A 39 -15.62 16.65 -29.10
C GLY A 39 -15.73 15.30 -28.36
N LYS A 40 -16.94 15.02 -27.86
CA LYS A 40 -17.20 13.89 -26.96
C LYS A 40 -16.77 12.55 -27.55
N HIS A 41 -17.10 12.31 -28.82
CA HIS A 41 -16.79 11.05 -29.50
C HIS A 41 -15.27 10.75 -29.54
N ARG A 42 -14.42 11.74 -29.86
CA ARG A 42 -12.96 11.52 -29.91
C ARG A 42 -12.35 11.32 -28.52
N VAL A 43 -12.90 11.98 -27.51
CA VAL A 43 -12.52 11.78 -26.10
C VAL A 43 -12.90 10.37 -25.65
N GLU A 44 -14.11 9.93 -25.97
CA GLU A 44 -14.59 8.57 -25.73
C GLU A 44 -13.68 7.51 -26.37
N THR A 45 -13.34 7.67 -27.65
CA THR A 45 -12.42 6.75 -28.34
C THR A 45 -11.06 6.69 -27.67
N LEU A 46 -10.52 7.82 -27.20
CA LEU A 46 -9.24 7.84 -26.48
C LEU A 46 -9.34 7.09 -25.15
N LEU A 47 -10.37 7.38 -24.35
CA LEU A 47 -10.57 6.76 -23.05
C LEU A 47 -10.83 5.26 -23.17
N ALA A 48 -11.56 4.82 -24.20
CA ALA A 48 -11.90 3.41 -24.41
C ALA A 48 -10.66 2.51 -24.54
N LYS A 49 -9.55 3.03 -25.10
CA LYS A 49 -8.28 2.28 -25.24
C LYS A 49 -7.69 1.86 -23.89
N HIS A 50 -7.90 2.65 -22.85
CA HIS A 50 -7.30 2.43 -21.54
C HIS A 50 -8.33 2.05 -20.47
N ALA A 51 -9.60 2.41 -20.67
CA ALA A 51 -10.67 2.28 -19.68
C ALA A 51 -11.97 1.68 -20.26
N PRO A 52 -11.93 0.44 -20.78
CA PRO A 52 -13.06 -0.16 -21.51
C PRO A 52 -14.36 -0.25 -20.72
N ARG A 53 -14.29 -0.26 -19.38
CA ARG A 53 -15.46 -0.34 -18.48
C ARG A 53 -16.00 1.01 -18.02
N ALA A 54 -15.26 2.12 -18.22
CA ALA A 54 -15.60 3.42 -17.62
C ALA A 54 -15.62 4.60 -18.61
N TRP A 55 -15.09 4.42 -19.82
CA TRP A 55 -14.88 5.50 -20.79
C TRP A 55 -16.12 6.36 -21.08
N LYS A 56 -17.30 5.76 -21.30
CA LYS A 56 -18.55 6.50 -21.56
C LYS A 56 -18.94 7.40 -20.39
N ARG A 57 -18.88 6.86 -19.18
CA ARG A 57 -19.22 7.57 -17.95
C ARG A 57 -18.27 8.73 -17.73
N TRP A 58 -16.97 8.49 -17.86
CA TRP A 58 -15.95 9.52 -17.69
C TRP A 58 -16.03 10.62 -18.76
N ALA A 59 -16.18 10.27 -20.04
CA ALA A 59 -16.38 11.27 -21.08
C ALA A 59 -17.62 12.12 -20.83
N THR A 60 -18.73 11.50 -20.41
CA THR A 60 -19.95 12.24 -20.06
C THR A 60 -19.74 13.20 -18.89
N ALA A 61 -19.09 12.74 -17.81
CA ALA A 61 -18.76 13.59 -16.67
C ALA A 61 -17.80 14.74 -17.04
N ILE A 62 -16.80 14.48 -17.87
CA ILE A 62 -15.86 15.51 -18.36
C ILE A 62 -16.62 16.59 -19.12
N PHE A 63 -17.50 16.22 -20.05
CA PHE A 63 -18.24 17.22 -20.83
C PHE A 63 -19.29 17.97 -20.00
N ALA A 64 -19.95 17.30 -19.05
CA ALA A 64 -20.79 17.98 -18.07
C ALA A 64 -20.00 19.02 -17.27
N ALA A 65 -18.83 18.65 -16.74
CA ALA A 65 -17.95 19.57 -16.01
C ALA A 65 -17.46 20.73 -16.88
N LEU A 66 -17.17 20.50 -18.17
CA LEU A 66 -16.82 21.58 -19.09
C LEU A 66 -17.96 22.59 -19.23
N ASP A 67 -19.22 22.13 -19.24
CA ASP A 67 -20.42 22.96 -19.39
C ASP A 67 -20.77 23.76 -18.13
N GLU A 68 -20.32 23.32 -16.95
CA GLU A 68 -20.52 24.03 -15.68
C GLU A 68 -19.73 25.34 -15.59
N GLN A 69 -18.56 25.42 -16.23
CA GLN A 69 -17.71 26.61 -16.17
C GLN A 69 -17.83 27.43 -17.45
N THR A 70 -18.40 28.63 -17.32
CA THR A 70 -18.57 29.58 -18.43
C THR A 70 -17.38 30.53 -18.59
N VAL A 71 -16.58 30.72 -17.55
CA VAL A 71 -15.45 31.67 -17.52
C VAL A 71 -14.13 30.97 -17.82
N VAL A 72 -13.35 31.51 -18.75
CA VAL A 72 -11.98 31.07 -19.00
C VAL A 72 -11.02 31.87 -18.12
N VAL A 73 -10.28 31.18 -17.26
CA VAL A 73 -9.31 31.81 -16.34
C VAL A 73 -8.05 32.20 -17.11
N ALA A 74 -7.51 33.39 -16.81
CA ALA A 74 -6.21 33.84 -17.33
C ALA A 74 -5.11 32.81 -17.02
N GLY A 75 -4.32 32.45 -18.03
CA GLY A 75 -3.29 31.41 -17.91
C GLY A 75 -3.74 29.99 -18.28
N THR A 76 -5.00 29.80 -18.73
CA THR A 76 -5.47 28.51 -19.27
C THR A 76 -4.59 28.01 -20.44
N ASP A 77 -4.21 28.89 -21.36
CA ASP A 77 -3.34 28.53 -22.48
C ASP A 77 -1.91 28.19 -22.03
N ALA A 78 -1.37 28.93 -21.05
CA ALA A 78 -0.09 28.63 -20.43
C ALA A 78 -0.10 27.26 -19.71
N ALA A 79 -1.18 26.95 -18.99
CA ALA A 79 -1.37 25.63 -18.41
C ALA A 79 -1.47 24.53 -19.47
N GLY A 80 -2.02 24.85 -20.66
CA GLY A 80 -2.03 23.96 -21.82
C GLY A 80 -0.65 23.54 -22.33
N ILE A 81 0.38 24.35 -22.08
CA ILE A 81 1.78 24.03 -22.41
C ILE A 81 2.38 23.08 -21.36
N VAL A 82 2.09 23.32 -20.08
CA VAL A 82 2.70 22.61 -18.94
C VAL A 82 2.01 21.27 -18.63
N LEU A 83 0.67 21.20 -18.76
CA LEU A 83 -0.11 20.01 -18.38
C LEU A 83 0.29 18.73 -19.13
N PRO A 84 0.54 18.73 -20.45
CA PRO A 84 1.00 17.53 -21.16
C PRO A 84 2.35 17.03 -20.65
N GLN A 85 3.26 17.95 -20.29
CA GLN A 85 4.59 17.60 -19.79
C GLN A 85 4.48 16.91 -18.42
N LEU A 86 3.69 17.48 -17.50
CA LEU A 86 3.44 16.88 -16.19
C LEU A 86 2.69 15.54 -16.30
N ALA A 87 1.71 15.43 -17.21
CA ALA A 87 0.97 14.19 -17.43
C ALA A 87 1.88 13.09 -18.01
N THR A 88 2.78 13.45 -18.93
CA THR A 88 3.81 12.53 -19.46
C THR A 88 4.77 12.09 -18.36
N ALA A 89 5.30 13.02 -17.57
CA ALA A 89 6.22 12.70 -16.47
C ALA A 89 5.57 11.80 -15.41
N LEU A 90 4.29 12.04 -15.09
CA LEU A 90 3.51 11.19 -14.20
C LEU A 90 3.35 9.77 -14.76
N ALA A 91 3.04 9.63 -16.05
CA ALA A 91 2.93 8.33 -16.70
C ALA A 91 4.26 7.57 -16.72
N GLN A 92 5.36 8.25 -17.06
CA GLN A 92 6.71 7.67 -17.08
C GLN A 92 7.15 7.22 -15.69
N THR A 93 6.94 8.05 -14.66
CA THR A 93 7.29 7.70 -13.27
C THR A 93 6.54 6.46 -12.81
N ARG A 94 5.29 6.28 -13.26
CA ARG A 94 4.50 5.07 -12.94
C ARG A 94 4.98 3.83 -13.68
N SER A 95 5.27 3.95 -14.98
CA SER A 95 5.88 2.84 -15.73
C SER A 95 7.17 2.39 -15.06
N SER A 96 8.06 3.35 -14.75
CA SER A 96 9.32 3.08 -14.06
C SER A 96 9.11 2.40 -12.70
N ARG A 97 8.11 2.84 -11.93
CA ARG A 97 7.74 2.20 -10.65
C ARG A 97 7.30 0.75 -10.87
N ASP A 98 6.47 0.50 -11.87
CA ASP A 98 5.91 -0.84 -12.12
C ASP A 98 6.99 -1.79 -12.66
N GLU A 99 7.90 -1.30 -13.50
CA GLU A 99 9.08 -2.04 -13.98
C GLU A 99 10.02 -2.40 -12.82
N VAL A 100 10.36 -1.43 -11.96
CA VAL A 100 11.19 -1.68 -10.76
C VAL A 100 10.49 -2.67 -9.84
N PHE A 101 9.17 -2.56 -9.69
CA PHE A 101 8.40 -3.46 -8.86
C PHE A 101 8.44 -4.90 -9.38
N ALA A 102 8.24 -5.11 -10.69
CA ALA A 102 8.37 -6.42 -11.33
C ALA A 102 9.77 -7.02 -11.14
N ARG A 103 10.83 -6.22 -11.27
CA ARG A 103 12.20 -6.68 -11.04
C ARG A 103 12.45 -7.07 -9.58
N ILE A 104 11.87 -6.33 -8.63
CA ILE A 104 11.93 -6.69 -7.21
C ILE A 104 11.22 -8.01 -6.95
N GLU A 105 10.04 -8.24 -7.55
CA GLU A 105 9.31 -9.51 -7.41
C GLU A 105 10.16 -10.69 -7.88
N GLU A 106 10.75 -10.60 -9.08
CA GLU A 106 11.64 -11.64 -9.62
C GLU A 106 12.83 -11.94 -8.69
N LEU A 107 13.51 -10.89 -8.19
CA LEU A 107 14.63 -11.05 -7.26
C LEU A 107 14.20 -11.71 -5.94
N VAL A 108 13.03 -11.32 -5.42
CA VAL A 108 12.51 -11.86 -4.16
C VAL A 108 12.06 -13.30 -4.33
N GLU A 109 11.40 -13.65 -5.43
CA GLU A 109 10.97 -15.02 -5.74
C GLU A 109 12.16 -15.96 -5.93
N SER A 110 13.25 -15.48 -6.52
CA SER A 110 14.50 -16.25 -6.66
C SER A 110 15.28 -16.44 -5.35
N HIS A 111 14.91 -15.72 -4.28
CA HIS A 111 15.66 -15.76 -3.03
C HIS A 111 15.41 -17.09 -2.28
N PRO A 112 16.43 -17.78 -1.73
CA PRO A 112 16.27 -19.10 -1.10
C PRO A 112 15.24 -19.15 0.04
N LEU A 113 15.11 -18.05 0.79
CA LEU A 113 14.13 -17.93 1.88
C LEU A 113 12.70 -17.59 1.40
N PHE A 114 12.46 -17.40 0.10
CA PHE A 114 11.16 -16.96 -0.40
C PHE A 114 10.04 -17.92 -0.01
N GLU A 115 10.16 -19.19 -0.39
CA GLU A 115 9.14 -20.21 -0.09
C GLU A 115 8.95 -20.39 1.42
N LEU A 116 10.04 -20.35 2.18
CA LEU A 116 10.00 -20.40 3.64
C LEU A 116 9.15 -19.25 4.18
N LEU A 117 9.41 -18.01 3.76
CA LEU A 117 8.68 -16.83 4.21
C LEU A 117 7.20 -16.86 3.78
N THR A 118 6.92 -17.21 2.52
CA THR A 118 5.57 -17.19 1.96
C THR A 118 4.71 -18.38 2.39
N SER A 119 5.30 -19.42 2.97
CA SER A 119 4.53 -20.49 3.64
C SER A 119 3.73 -19.98 4.85
N MET A 120 4.14 -18.86 5.46
CA MET A 120 3.39 -18.23 6.54
C MET A 120 2.18 -17.46 5.98
N PRO A 121 0.95 -17.74 6.43
CA PRO A 121 -0.25 -17.05 5.94
C PRO A 121 -0.11 -15.53 6.02
N ALA A 122 -0.53 -14.84 4.96
CA ALA A 122 -0.44 -13.38 4.83
C ALA A 122 0.99 -12.80 4.80
N VAL A 123 1.96 -13.60 4.34
CA VAL A 123 3.26 -13.14 3.86
C VAL A 123 3.31 -13.38 2.36
N GLY A 124 3.10 -12.33 1.55
CA GLY A 124 3.29 -12.38 0.10
C GLY A 124 4.61 -11.71 -0.30
N VAL A 125 4.91 -11.68 -1.60
CA VAL A 125 6.16 -11.15 -2.17
C VAL A 125 6.60 -9.80 -1.60
N ARG A 126 5.68 -8.83 -1.48
CA ARG A 126 5.98 -7.51 -0.91
C ARG A 126 6.39 -7.56 0.57
N THR A 127 5.72 -8.40 1.35
CA THR A 127 6.03 -8.58 2.78
C THR A 127 7.32 -9.35 2.95
N ALA A 128 7.52 -10.40 2.15
CA ALA A 128 8.76 -11.18 2.10
C ALA A 128 9.95 -10.28 1.75
N ALA A 129 9.84 -9.45 0.71
CA ALA A 129 10.86 -8.48 0.33
C ALA A 129 11.30 -7.59 1.51
N ARG A 130 10.33 -7.03 2.25
CA ARG A 130 10.62 -6.22 3.44
C ARG A 130 11.26 -7.03 4.55
N ILE A 131 10.82 -8.26 4.79
CA ILE A 131 11.46 -9.13 5.78
C ILE A 131 12.90 -9.42 5.37
N LEU A 132 13.13 -9.79 4.11
CA LEU A 132 14.46 -10.09 3.58
C LEU A 132 15.40 -8.90 3.77
N THR A 133 15.04 -7.71 3.30
CA THR A 133 15.88 -6.49 3.43
C THR A 133 16.16 -6.12 4.89
N GLU A 134 15.17 -6.28 5.77
CA GLU A 134 15.32 -5.81 7.15
C GLU A 134 15.94 -6.86 8.09
N VAL A 135 15.92 -8.16 7.75
CA VAL A 135 16.34 -9.25 8.64
C VAL A 135 17.57 -10.01 8.13
N VAL A 136 17.70 -10.24 6.82
CA VAL A 136 18.82 -11.03 6.27
C VAL A 136 20.15 -10.32 6.55
N GLY A 137 21.17 -11.11 6.89
CA GLY A 137 22.49 -10.62 7.30
C GLY A 137 22.54 -10.03 8.71
N LYS A 138 21.46 -10.15 9.49
CA LYS A 138 21.43 -9.76 10.91
C LYS A 138 21.18 -10.97 11.78
N ASP A 139 22.05 -11.20 12.74
CA ASP A 139 21.90 -12.27 13.72
C ASP A 139 21.14 -11.78 14.94
N PHE A 140 20.05 -12.48 15.27
CA PHE A 140 19.27 -12.22 16.47
C PHE A 140 19.40 -13.41 17.40
N ALA A 141 19.90 -13.20 18.63
CA ALA A 141 20.08 -14.29 19.58
C ALA A 141 18.75 -14.94 20.01
N THR A 142 17.67 -14.16 20.05
CA THR A 142 16.33 -14.66 20.40
C THR A 142 15.24 -13.95 19.60
N ALA A 143 14.05 -14.55 19.55
CA ALA A 143 12.86 -13.90 19.01
C ALA A 143 12.50 -12.58 19.71
N GLY A 144 12.91 -12.43 20.98
CA GLY A 144 12.80 -11.16 21.72
C GLY A 144 13.67 -10.06 21.13
N HIS A 145 14.89 -10.38 20.71
CA HIS A 145 15.80 -9.44 20.04
C HIS A 145 15.23 -9.00 18.69
N LEU A 146 14.74 -9.93 17.86
CA LEU A 146 14.09 -9.58 16.59
C LEU A 146 12.87 -8.68 16.83
N ALA A 147 12.05 -8.99 17.83
CA ALA A 147 10.88 -8.17 18.13
C ALA A 147 11.21 -6.80 18.71
N SER A 148 12.27 -6.68 19.50
CA SER A 148 12.79 -5.40 19.99
C SER A 148 13.32 -4.56 18.84
N TYR A 149 14.11 -5.18 17.96
CA TYR A 149 14.59 -4.57 16.72
C TYR A 149 13.44 -4.09 15.84
N ALA A 150 12.40 -4.91 15.63
CA ALA A 150 11.18 -4.53 14.91
C ALA A 150 10.30 -3.51 15.66
N GLY A 151 10.61 -3.14 16.90
CA GLY A 151 9.77 -2.24 17.71
C GLY A 151 8.39 -2.84 18.06
N LEU A 152 8.27 -4.16 18.06
CA LEU A 152 7.07 -4.93 18.45
C LEU A 152 7.11 -5.37 19.91
N ALA A 153 8.29 -5.42 20.54
CA ALA A 153 8.40 -5.67 21.96
C ALA A 153 7.71 -4.55 22.77
N PRO A 154 6.92 -4.90 23.81
CA PRO A 154 6.37 -3.91 24.72
C PRO A 154 7.52 -3.18 25.44
N VAL A 155 7.30 -1.90 25.73
CA VAL A 155 8.22 -1.09 26.54
C VAL A 155 7.48 -0.67 27.80
N THR A 156 8.02 -1.05 28.94
CA THR A 156 7.50 -0.60 30.23
C THR A 156 7.86 0.87 30.43
N TRP A 157 6.87 1.73 30.64
CA TRP A 157 7.12 3.13 30.94
C TRP A 157 7.15 3.32 32.45
N ARG A 158 8.33 3.61 32.99
CA ARG A 158 8.50 4.07 34.37
C ARG A 158 8.67 5.59 34.38
N SER A 159 7.83 6.30 35.13
CA SER A 159 8.05 7.71 35.46
C SER A 159 8.03 7.85 36.98
N GLY A 160 9.17 8.18 37.58
CA GLY A 160 9.31 8.22 39.05
C GLY A 160 8.98 6.86 39.68
N THR A 161 8.18 6.86 40.74
CA THR A 161 7.74 5.67 41.50
C THR A 161 6.59 4.88 40.86
N SER A 162 6.02 5.35 39.74
CA SER A 162 4.86 4.71 39.09
C SER A 162 5.27 3.91 37.86
N ILE A 163 4.87 2.63 37.82
CA ILE A 163 4.92 1.78 36.63
C ILE A 163 3.58 1.91 35.91
N ARG A 164 3.54 2.68 34.81
CA ARG A 164 2.33 2.86 34.00
C ARG A 164 2.28 1.82 32.88
N GLY A 165 2.14 0.54 33.25
CA GLY A 165 1.91 -0.57 32.31
C GLY A 165 2.89 -0.65 31.11
N ASP A 166 2.50 -1.45 30.13
CA ASP A 166 3.28 -1.68 28.92
C ASP A 166 2.72 -0.89 27.72
N HIS A 167 3.61 -0.21 27.01
CA HIS A 167 3.30 0.59 25.83
C HIS A 167 3.96 0.03 24.57
N SER A 168 3.43 0.41 23.40
CA SER A 168 4.10 0.10 22.13
C SER A 168 5.37 0.92 22.00
N SER A 169 6.48 0.29 21.61
CA SER A 169 7.74 0.98 21.38
C SER A 169 7.61 2.05 20.29
N ARG A 170 8.06 3.27 20.61
CA ARG A 170 8.32 4.35 19.64
C ARG A 170 9.69 4.21 18.98
N ARG A 171 10.53 3.28 19.41
CA ARG A 171 11.84 2.96 18.81
C ARG A 171 11.73 1.76 17.85
N GLY A 172 12.85 1.29 17.32
CA GLY A 172 12.93 0.13 16.43
C GLY A 172 12.65 0.43 14.95
N ASN A 173 12.92 -0.59 14.13
CA ASN A 173 12.77 -0.59 12.68
C ASN A 173 11.30 -0.43 12.27
N LYS A 174 10.96 0.75 11.73
CA LYS A 174 9.59 1.11 11.34
C LYS A 174 9.12 0.37 10.09
N VAL A 175 10.03 0.05 9.18
CA VAL A 175 9.72 -0.69 7.95
C VAL A 175 9.29 -2.10 8.32
N LEU A 176 10.09 -2.81 9.13
CA LEU A 176 9.77 -4.15 9.60
C LEU A 176 8.50 -4.17 10.48
N LYS A 177 8.34 -3.20 11.38
CA LYS A 177 7.11 -3.05 12.18
C LYS A 177 5.86 -2.95 11.31
N ARG A 178 5.93 -2.11 10.26
CA ARG A 178 4.80 -1.89 9.34
C ARG A 178 4.51 -3.14 8.53
N ALA A 179 5.54 -3.82 8.03
CA ALA A 179 5.38 -5.08 7.29
C ALA A 179 4.69 -6.16 8.14
N LEU A 180 5.17 -6.37 9.38
CA LEU A 180 4.59 -7.35 10.30
C LEU A 180 3.19 -6.97 10.78
N PHE A 181 2.90 -5.68 10.96
CA PHE A 181 1.55 -5.21 11.30
C PHE A 181 0.55 -5.46 10.16
N LEU A 182 0.91 -5.10 8.92
CA LEU A 182 0.06 -5.33 7.75
C LEU A 182 -0.13 -6.83 7.49
N SER A 183 0.92 -7.63 7.67
CA SER A 183 0.85 -9.08 7.62
C SER A 183 -0.11 -9.64 8.67
N ALA A 184 -0.05 -9.14 9.91
CA ALA A 184 -0.99 -9.53 10.97
C ALA A 184 -2.45 -9.15 10.66
N PHE A 185 -2.67 -7.98 10.07
CA PHE A 185 -4.00 -7.55 9.65
C PHE A 185 -4.56 -8.44 8.52
N ALA A 186 -3.77 -8.70 7.49
CA ALA A 186 -4.16 -9.59 6.40
C ALA A 186 -4.37 -11.04 6.89
N ALA A 187 -3.63 -11.47 7.91
CA ALA A 187 -3.77 -12.77 8.53
C ALA A 187 -5.09 -12.96 9.29
N LEU A 188 -5.91 -11.93 9.50
CA LEU A 188 -7.21 -12.10 10.18
C LEU A 188 -8.21 -12.98 9.41
N LYS A 189 -7.92 -13.30 8.14
CA LYS A 189 -8.66 -14.31 7.36
C LYS A 189 -8.28 -15.76 7.70
N ASP A 190 -7.12 -15.97 8.32
CA ASP A 190 -6.66 -17.27 8.80
C ASP A 190 -7.25 -17.59 10.19
N PRO A 191 -7.87 -18.76 10.41
CA PRO A 191 -8.52 -19.12 11.68
C PRO A 191 -7.61 -19.02 12.89
N LEU A 192 -6.35 -19.47 12.81
CA LEU A 192 -5.42 -19.45 13.95
C LEU A 192 -5.09 -18.02 14.39
N SER A 193 -4.85 -17.15 13.42
CA SER A 193 -4.57 -15.73 13.63
C SER A 193 -5.81 -15.00 14.15
N ARG A 194 -6.99 -15.34 13.63
CA ARG A 194 -8.28 -14.78 14.06
C ARG A 194 -8.59 -15.13 15.51
N THR A 195 -8.48 -16.40 15.89
CA THR A 195 -8.71 -16.88 17.27
C THR A 195 -7.80 -16.16 18.28
N TYR A 196 -6.51 -15.97 17.93
CA TYR A 196 -5.60 -15.21 18.78
C TYR A 196 -6.01 -13.75 18.92
N TYR A 197 -6.36 -13.11 17.80
CA TYR A 197 -6.79 -11.72 17.77
C TYR A 197 -8.06 -11.51 18.60
N ASP A 198 -9.08 -12.36 18.44
CA ASP A 198 -10.34 -12.26 19.18
C ASP A 198 -10.13 -12.48 20.67
N ARG A 199 -9.28 -13.44 21.06
CA ARG A 199 -8.87 -13.60 22.46
C ARG A 199 -8.22 -12.34 23.04
N LYS A 200 -7.37 -11.64 22.26
CA LYS A 200 -6.79 -10.36 22.70
C LYS A 200 -7.82 -9.23 22.78
N ARG A 201 -8.82 -9.21 21.89
CA ARG A 201 -9.96 -8.28 21.98
C ARG A 201 -10.80 -8.54 23.23
N ALA A 202 -11.08 -9.80 23.55
CA ALA A 202 -11.80 -10.21 24.76
C ALA A 202 -11.05 -9.83 26.05
N GLN A 203 -9.71 -9.80 26.02
CA GLN A 203 -8.86 -9.27 27.11
C GLN A 203 -8.85 -7.73 27.21
N GLY A 204 -9.79 -7.03 26.55
CA GLY A 204 -9.93 -5.57 26.60
C GLY A 204 -8.94 -4.78 25.74
N LYS A 205 -8.08 -5.43 24.92
CA LYS A 205 -7.16 -4.70 24.04
C LYS A 205 -7.92 -4.06 22.88
N LYS A 206 -7.60 -2.81 22.54
CA LYS A 206 -8.12 -2.12 21.33
C LYS A 206 -7.67 -2.84 20.04
N HIS A 207 -8.35 -2.59 18.92
CA HIS A 207 -8.03 -3.19 17.61
C HIS A 207 -6.53 -3.18 17.28
N ASN A 208 -5.91 -2.00 17.27
CA ASN A 208 -4.49 -1.85 16.96
C ASN A 208 -3.58 -2.53 17.99
N GLN A 209 -3.98 -2.59 19.26
CA GLN A 209 -3.21 -3.28 20.30
C GLN A 209 -3.27 -4.80 20.10
N ALA A 210 -4.44 -5.35 19.75
CA ALA A 210 -4.60 -6.75 19.42
C ALA A 210 -3.82 -7.15 18.15
N LEU A 211 -3.81 -6.29 17.12
CA LEU A 211 -2.98 -6.48 15.93
C LEU A 211 -1.48 -6.43 16.23
N ILE A 212 -1.02 -5.50 17.07
CA ILE A 212 0.40 -5.46 17.49
C ILE A 212 0.77 -6.73 18.27
N ALA A 213 -0.11 -7.22 19.15
CA ALA A 213 0.11 -8.48 19.85
C ALA A 213 0.18 -9.67 18.88
N LEU A 214 -0.69 -9.70 17.86
CA LEU A 214 -0.63 -10.71 16.80
C LEU A 214 0.66 -10.59 15.99
N ALA A 215 1.06 -9.38 15.58
CA ALA A 215 2.32 -9.14 14.89
C ALA A 215 3.53 -9.58 15.74
N ARG A 216 3.51 -9.34 17.05
CA ARG A 216 4.53 -9.81 17.99
C ARG A 216 4.59 -11.33 18.03
N ARG A 217 3.44 -12.03 18.06
CA ARG A 217 3.38 -13.50 17.98
C ARG A 217 3.94 -14.00 16.65
N ARG A 218 3.54 -13.37 15.54
CA ARG A 218 4.01 -13.72 14.20
C ARG A 218 5.52 -13.51 14.04
N CYS A 219 6.07 -12.47 14.67
CA CYS A 219 7.51 -12.24 14.74
C CYS A 219 8.26 -13.39 15.44
N ASN A 220 7.67 -14.02 16.47
CA ASN A 220 8.27 -15.23 17.09
C ASN A 220 8.29 -16.41 16.12
N VAL A 221 7.19 -16.63 15.42
CA VAL A 221 7.08 -17.72 14.43
C VAL A 221 8.10 -17.51 13.32
N LEU A 222 8.17 -16.29 12.77
CA LEU A 222 9.15 -15.91 11.75
C LEU A 222 10.58 -16.17 12.23
N PHE A 223 10.92 -15.79 13.46
CA PHE A 223 12.24 -16.07 14.03
C PHE A 223 12.55 -17.58 14.07
N ALA A 224 11.59 -18.40 14.52
CA ALA A 224 11.78 -19.85 14.59
C ALA A 224 11.96 -20.46 13.19
N MET A 225 11.13 -20.06 12.22
CA MET A 225 11.24 -20.51 10.83
C MET A 225 12.63 -20.18 10.25
N LEU A 226 13.11 -18.95 10.43
CA LEU A 226 14.43 -18.51 9.95
C LEU A 226 15.59 -19.22 10.64
N ARG A 227 15.47 -19.48 11.95
CA ARG A 227 16.50 -20.19 12.74
C ARG A 227 16.59 -21.66 12.34
N ASP A 228 15.44 -22.31 12.15
CA ASP A 228 15.36 -23.76 11.96
C ASP A 228 15.37 -24.15 10.46
N GLY A 229 15.26 -23.18 9.55
CA GLY A 229 15.09 -23.44 8.12
C GLY A 229 13.78 -24.17 7.79
N SER A 230 12.76 -24.03 8.64
CA SER A 230 11.50 -24.78 8.55
C SER A 230 10.35 -23.93 8.02
N TYR A 231 9.48 -24.58 7.24
CA TYR A 231 8.25 -23.97 6.75
C TYR A 231 7.25 -23.75 7.88
N PHE A 232 6.29 -22.84 7.65
CA PHE A 232 5.21 -22.63 8.60
C PHE A 232 4.32 -23.87 8.69
N HIS A 233 4.17 -24.39 9.92
CA HIS A 233 3.22 -25.45 10.21
C HIS A 233 2.12 -24.94 11.15
N VAL A 234 0.88 -25.29 10.84
CA VAL A 234 -0.25 -25.15 11.76
C VAL A 234 0.04 -26.07 12.95
N PRO A 235 0.09 -25.56 14.20
CA PRO A 235 0.24 -26.44 15.35
C PRO A 235 -0.91 -27.46 15.32
N MET A 236 -0.60 -28.75 15.26
CA MET A 236 -1.60 -29.78 15.57
C MET A 236 -2.11 -29.47 16.97
N GLU A 237 -3.45 -29.37 17.11
CA GLU A 237 -4.03 -29.32 18.45
C GLU A 237 -3.50 -30.54 19.19
N ALA A 238 -2.79 -30.30 20.30
CA ALA A 238 -2.51 -31.37 21.23
C ALA A 238 -3.87 -31.90 21.65
N THR A 239 -4.26 -33.06 21.13
CA THR A 239 -5.37 -33.84 21.63
C THR A 239 -5.13 -33.97 23.13
N ALA A 240 -5.94 -33.24 23.90
CA ALA A 240 -5.96 -33.36 25.35
C ALA A 240 -6.33 -34.81 25.66
N ALA A 241 -5.34 -35.57 26.13
CA ALA A 241 -5.53 -36.84 26.79
C ALA A 241 -5.88 -36.60 28.26
#